data_AF-A9BT32-F1
#
_entry.id   AF-A9BT32-F1
#
_cell.length_a   1.000
_cell.length_b   1.000
_cell.length_c   1.000
_cell.angle_alpha   90.00
_cell.angle_beta   90.00
_cell.angle_gamma   90.00
#
_symmetry.space_group_name_H-M   'P 1'
#
loop_
_entity.id
_entity.type
_entity.pdbx_description
1 polymer ?
#
loop_
_entity_poly.entity_id
_entity_poly.type
_entity_poly.pdbx_seq_one_letter_code
_entity_poly.pdbx_strand_id
1 'polypeptide(L)' 'MPQTLNEWVKRAEVDAGAREGITTGETQRMRELERENKELRGANEILNVFRPGGARLASPLRRLKS' A
#
# COMPACT_ATOMS: atom_id res chain seq x y z
N MET A 1 9.23 16.32 30.52
CA MET A 1 9.36 16.25 29.04
C MET A 1 10.50 15.33 28.55
N PRO A 2 10.66 14.07 29.03
CA PRO A 2 11.57 13.09 28.42
C PRO A 2 10.87 12.08 27.48
N GLN A 3 9.54 11.93 27.55
CA GLN A 3 8.80 10.95 26.73
C GLN A 3 8.98 11.16 25.23
N THR A 4 8.89 12.40 24.74
CA THR A 4 8.99 12.69 23.31
C THR A 4 10.35 12.31 22.75
N LEU A 5 11.46 12.62 23.42
CA LEU A 5 12.78 12.22 22.92
C LEU A 5 12.92 10.69 22.83
N ASN A 6 12.41 9.95 23.81
CA ASN A 6 12.47 8.49 23.81
C ASN A 6 11.68 7.88 22.63
N GLU A 7 10.51 8.44 22.30
CA GLU A 7 9.74 7.99 21.14
C GLU A 7 10.47 8.23 19.81
N TRP A 8 11.22 9.33 19.70
CA TRP A 8 12.02 9.61 18.50
C TRP A 8 13.22 8.66 18.37
N VAL A 9 13.85 8.31 19.50
CA VAL A 9 14.93 7.30 19.52
C VAL A 9 14.39 5.96 19.07
N LYS A 10 13.24 5.50 19.60
CA LYS A 10 12.62 4.24 19.16
C LYS A 10 12.27 4.27 17.67
N ARG A 11 11.79 5.40 17.15
CA ARG A 11 11.48 5.55 15.73
C ARG A 11 12.75 5.42 14.87
N ALA A 12 13.85 6.05 15.31
CA ALA A 12 15.14 5.94 14.65
C ALA A 12 15.72 4.51 14.71
N GLU A 13 15.53 3.78 15.82
CA GLU A 13 15.92 2.36 15.92
C GLU A 13 15.16 1.48 14.92
N VAL A 14 13.86 1.74 14.74
CA VAL A 14 13.03 1.05 13.73
C VAL A 14 13.51 1.40 12.33
N ASP A 15 13.73 2.69 12.04
CA ASP A 15 14.20 3.15 10.73
C ASP A 15 15.62 2.66 10.39
N ALA A 16 16.47 2.43 11.40
CA ALA A 16 17.80 1.85 11.26
C ALA A 16 17.80 0.31 11.19
N GLY A 17 16.64 -0.35 11.34
CA GLY A 17 16.52 -1.80 11.37
C GLY A 17 17.08 -2.46 12.65
N ALA A 18 17.41 -1.67 13.67
CA ALA A 18 17.83 -2.17 14.98
C ALA A 18 16.65 -2.72 15.80
N ARG A 19 15.42 -2.35 15.42
CA ARG A 19 14.18 -2.78 16.06
C ARG A 19 13.14 -3.18 15.01
N GLU A 20 12.42 -4.26 15.28
CA GLU A 20 11.31 -4.70 14.43
C GLU A 20 10.21 -3.63 14.39
N GLY A 21 9.77 -3.28 13.18
CA GLY A 21 8.73 -2.29 12.96
C GLY A 21 8.66 -1.86 11.50
N ILE A 22 7.59 -1.14 11.15
CA ILE A 22 7.45 -0.55 9.82
C ILE A 22 8.23 0.75 9.79
N THR A 23 9.23 0.79 8.92
CA THR A 23 10.04 2.00 8.72
C THR A 23 9.19 3.12 8.14
N THR A 24 9.63 4.34 8.35
CA THR A 24 9.04 5.54 7.74
C THR A 24 9.07 5.44 6.21
N GLY A 25 10.12 4.87 5.64
CA GLY A 25 10.24 4.64 4.20
C GLY A 25 9.22 3.63 3.67
N GLU A 26 9.01 2.51 4.36
CA GLU A 26 7.97 1.53 3.99
C GLU A 26 6.57 2.13 4.08
N THR A 27 6.29 2.94 5.10
CA THR A 27 5.01 3.64 5.24
C THR A 27 4.77 4.60 4.07
N GLN A 28 5.80 5.34 3.66
CA GLN A 28 5.71 6.25 2.52
C GLN A 28 5.46 5.49 1.22
N ARG A 29 6.21 4.41 0.99
CA ARG A 29 6.03 3.55 -0.20
C ARG A 29 4.65 2.92 -0.24
N MET A 30 4.12 2.47 0.90
CA MET A 30 2.77 1.94 0.97
C MET A 30 1.73 2.97 0.54
N ARG A 31 1.83 4.22 1.03
CA ARG A 31 0.91 5.30 0.63
C ARG A 31 1.00 5.64 -0.85
N GLU A 32 2.20 5.65 -1.41
CA GLU A 32 2.40 5.87 -2.85
C GLU A 32 1.73 4.77 -3.68
N LEU A 33 1.95 3.51 -3.29
CA LEU A 33 1.31 2.36 -3.93
C LEU A 33 -0.21 2.37 -3.78
N GLU A 34 -0.76 2.78 -2.62
CA GLU A 34 -2.21 2.92 -2.43
C GLU A 34 -2.81 3.98 -3.36
N ARG A 35 -2.10 5.10 -3.54
CA ARG A 35 -2.50 6.15 -4.48
C ARG A 35 -2.49 5.63 -5.92
N GLU A 36 -1.39 5.00 -6.34
CA GLU A 36 -1.27 4.42 -7.68
C GLU A 36 -2.35 3.37 -7.92
N ASN A 37 -2.64 2.49 -6.94
CA ASN A 37 -3.69 1.49 -7.07
C ASN A 37 -5.07 2.11 -7.23
N LYS A 38 -5.35 3.23 -6.53
CA LYS A 38 -6.60 3.97 -6.66
C LYS A 38 -6.74 4.57 -8.06
N GLU A 39 -5.67 5.16 -8.58
CA GLU A 39 -5.63 5.72 -9.95
C GLU A 39 -5.81 4.61 -11.00
N LEU A 40 -5.11 3.49 -10.86
CA LEU A 40 -5.23 2.32 -11.73
C LEU A 40 -6.64 1.70 -11.69
N ARG A 41 -7.29 1.67 -10.52
CA ARG A 41 -8.68 1.21 -10.40
C ARG A 41 -9.65 2.13 -11.14
N GLY A 42 -9.48 3.45 -11.01
CA GLY A 42 -10.28 4.42 -11.75
C GLY A 42 -10.11 4.28 -13.26
N ALA A 43 -8.88 4.10 -13.73
CA ALA A 43 -8.60 3.84 -15.14
C ALA A 43 -9.23 2.53 -15.62
N ASN A 44 -9.11 1.45 -14.84
CA ASN A 44 -9.73 0.16 -15.15
C ASN A 44 -11.26 0.23 -15.17
N GLU A 45 -11.86 1.06 -14.32
CA GLU A 45 -13.32 1.27 -14.33
C GLU A 45 -13.77 1.92 -15.63
N ILE A 46 -13.10 2.99 -16.07
CA ILE A 46 -13.37 3.67 -17.35
C ILE A 46 -13.22 2.68 -18.52
N LEU A 47 -12.13 1.90 -18.52
CA LEU A 47 -11.88 0.90 -19.55
C LEU A 47 -12.95 -0.21 -19.54
N ASN A 48 -13.41 -0.64 -18.37
CA ASN A 48 -14.48 -1.62 -18.25
C ASN A 48 -15.83 -1.09 -18.74
N VAL A 49 -16.13 0.19 -18.53
CA VAL A 49 -17.35 0.83 -19.06
C VAL A 49 -17.35 0.85 -20.59
N PHE A 50 -16.21 1.12 -21.21
CA PHE A 50 -16.11 1.22 -22.66
C PHE A 50 -15.97 -0.14 -23.36
N ARG A 51 -15.44 -1.16 -22.68
CA ARG A 51 -15.18 -2.49 -23.28
C ARG A 51 -16.48 -3.28 -23.48
N PRO A 52 -16.91 -3.57 -24.73
CA PRO A 52 -18.06 -4.43 -24.98
C PRO A 52 -17.76 -5.85 -24.47
N GLY A 53 -18.59 -6.39 -23.57
CA GLY A 53 -18.41 -7.74 -23.00
C GLY A 53 -17.42 -7.85 -21.82
N GLY A 54 -16.92 -6.73 -21.29
CA GLY A 54 -15.87 -6.70 -20.26
C GLY A 54 -16.23 -7.18 -18.85
N ALA A 55 -17.52 -7.33 -18.55
CA ALA A 55 -17.99 -7.74 -17.22
C ALA A 55 -17.66 -9.21 -16.87
N ARG A 56 -17.21 -10.04 -17.83
CA ARG A 56 -16.94 -11.47 -17.60
C ARG A 56 -15.52 -11.81 -17.10
N LEU A 57 -14.58 -10.87 -17.06
CA LEU A 57 -13.20 -11.13 -16.62
C LEU A 57 -12.81 -10.45 -15.29
N ALA A 58 -13.71 -9.72 -14.65
CA ALA A 58 -13.52 -9.22 -13.30
C ALA A 58 -13.81 -10.33 -12.26
N SER A 59 -13.27 -11.52 -12.47
CA SER A 59 -13.12 -12.49 -11.38
C SER A 59 -11.81 -12.16 -10.67
N PRO A 60 -11.83 -11.89 -9.36
CA PRO A 60 -10.61 -11.56 -8.63
C PRO A 60 -9.67 -12.76 -8.71
N LEU A 61 -8.39 -12.50 -8.94
CA LEU A 61 -7.27 -13.44 -8.77
C LEU A 61 -7.16 -13.86 -7.29
N ARG A 62 -8.20 -14.51 -6.80
CA ARG A 62 -8.39 -15.01 -5.45
C ARG A 62 -8.64 -16.51 -5.56
N ARG A 63 -7.80 -17.19 -6.34
CA ARG A 63 -7.77 -18.65 -6.46
C ARG A 63 -6.40 -19.14 -6.93
N LEU A 64 -5.33 -18.66 -6.29
CA LEU A 64 -4.00 -19.26 -6.44
C LEU A 64 -3.15 -19.00 -5.19
N LYS A 65 -3.72 -19.31 -4.01
CA LYS A 65 -3.00 -19.60 -2.76
C LYS A 65 -3.85 -20.56 -1.93
N SER A 66 -3.77 -21.84 -2.27
CA SER A 66 -4.03 -23.01 -1.42
C SER A 66 -3.42 -24.22 -2.09
#